data_AF-A0A4S4N734-F1
#
_entry.id   AF-A0A4S4N734-F1
#
_cell.length_a   1.000
_cell.length_b   1.000
_cell.length_c   1.000
_cell.angle_alpha   90.00
_cell.angle_beta   90.00
_cell.angle_gamma   90.00
#
_symmetry.space_group_name_H-M   'P 1'
#
loop_
_entity.id
_entity.type
_entity.pdbx_description
1 polymer ?
#
loop_
_entity_poly.entity_id
_entity_poly.type
_entity_poly.pdbx_seq_one_letter_code
_entity_poly.pdbx_strand_id
1 'polypeptide(L)'
;MHLEIQTALNAAIANPSFSGALPPLSEDGWRKLVVSHTSETAAENDRLEFLGDALMYATIGKLLYTQCPQGSPHLYTVLRSALHSNATFSKLAEKLDVFAVSKVVLNALTAQTFGEGSLVRPKPRLAIKKTADLFEAVIGAYYMERGFEALYEWVNEIYAPLIVIAKKSFSAT
;
A
#
# COMPACT_ATOMS: atom_id res chain seq x y z
N MET A 1 0.83 17.42 -13.45
CA MET A 1 0.20 17.27 -12.12
C MET A 1 0.24 15.85 -11.55
N HIS A 2 -0.65 14.91 -11.93
CA HIS A 2 -0.66 13.56 -11.29
C HIS A 2 0.68 12.82 -11.40
N LEU A 3 1.33 12.87 -12.56
CA LEU A 3 2.63 12.23 -12.78
C LEU A 3 3.74 12.81 -11.89
N GLU A 4 3.74 14.13 -11.67
CA GLU A 4 4.71 14.81 -10.81
C GLU A 4 4.53 14.40 -9.36
N ILE A 5 3.28 14.38 -8.88
CA ILE A 5 2.94 13.93 -7.53
C ILE A 5 3.38 12.47 -7.34
N GLN A 6 3.06 11.59 -8.31
CA GLN A 6 3.47 10.19 -8.25
C GLN A 6 5.00 10.03 -8.24
N THR A 7 5.72 10.86 -9.01
CA THR A 7 7.19 10.86 -9.03
C THR A 7 7.76 11.29 -7.67
N ALA A 8 7.20 12.34 -7.07
CA ALA A 8 7.60 12.82 -5.74
C ALA A 8 7.33 11.77 -4.65
N LEU A 9 6.17 11.10 -4.69
CA LEU A 9 5.82 10.01 -3.76
C LEU A 9 6.79 8.84 -3.89
N ASN A 10 7.08 8.39 -5.12
CA ASN A 10 8.01 7.29 -5.35
C ASN A 10 9.42 7.61 -4.84
N ALA A 11 9.89 8.84 -5.07
CA ALA A 11 11.18 9.30 -4.56
C ALA A 11 11.22 9.36 -3.02
N ALA A 12 10.12 9.80 -2.40
CA ALA A 12 9.98 9.85 -0.95
C ALA A 12 10.05 8.46 -0.33
N ILE A 13 9.27 7.50 -0.84
CA ILE A 13 9.22 6.12 -0.33
C ILE A 13 10.57 5.42 -0.53
N ALA A 14 11.25 5.66 -1.65
CA ALA A 14 12.56 5.10 -1.93
C ALA A 14 13.68 5.65 -1.03
N ASN A 15 13.47 6.83 -0.41
CA ASN A 15 14.48 7.44 0.44
C ASN A 15 14.81 6.53 1.65
N PRO A 16 16.09 6.25 1.96
CA PRO A 16 16.46 5.48 3.15
C PRO A 16 15.90 6.04 4.46
N SER A 17 15.67 7.36 4.56
CA SER A 17 15.09 7.98 5.75
C SER A 17 13.58 7.75 5.89
N PHE A 18 12.89 7.31 4.84
CA PHE A 18 11.49 6.91 4.95
C PHE A 18 11.41 5.65 5.81
N SER A 19 10.71 5.79 6.94
CA SER A 19 10.52 4.74 7.92
C SER A 19 9.03 4.44 8.05
N GLY A 20 8.73 3.17 8.29
CA GLY A 20 7.41 2.64 8.54
C GLY A 20 7.54 1.14 8.80
N ALA A 21 6.52 0.56 9.40
CA ALA A 21 6.41 -0.88 9.58
C ALA A 21 5.13 -1.38 8.92
N LEU A 22 5.11 -2.67 8.60
CA LEU A 22 3.86 -3.35 8.28
C LEU A 22 2.88 -3.26 9.43
N PRO A 23 1.57 -3.32 9.16
CA PRO A 23 0.60 -3.30 10.24
C PRO A 23 0.83 -4.53 11.12
N PRO A 24 0.71 -4.40 12.45
CA PRO A 24 0.94 -5.51 13.37
C PRO A 24 -0.18 -6.54 13.29
N LEU A 25 -0.05 -7.46 12.35
CA LEU A 25 -0.90 -8.64 12.17
C LEU A 25 -0.43 -9.79 13.08
N SER A 26 -1.38 -10.59 13.55
CA SER A 26 -1.07 -11.84 14.27
C SER A 26 -0.40 -12.87 13.34
N GLU A 27 0.30 -13.86 13.91
CA GLU A 27 0.83 -14.97 13.12
C GLU A 27 -0.25 -15.69 12.32
N ASP A 28 -1.45 -15.83 12.90
CA ASP A 28 -2.61 -16.45 12.25
C ASP A 28 -3.14 -15.59 11.09
N GLY A 29 -3.15 -14.26 11.25
CA GLY A 29 -3.48 -13.31 10.19
C GLY A 29 -2.53 -13.45 9.00
N TRP A 30 -1.22 -13.49 9.27
CA TRP A 30 -0.22 -13.74 8.24
C TRP A 30 -0.40 -15.12 7.59
N ARG A 31 -0.64 -16.19 8.37
CA ARG A 31 -0.86 -17.53 7.82
C ARG A 31 -2.02 -17.58 6.83
N LYS A 32 -3.14 -16.92 7.12
CA LYS A 32 -4.32 -16.89 6.24
C LYS A 32 -4.02 -16.27 4.88
N LEU A 33 -3.21 -15.21 4.86
CA LEU A 33 -2.80 -14.53 3.62
C LEU A 33 -1.82 -15.37 2.79
N VAL A 34 -0.96 -16.13 3.46
CA VAL A 34 0.23 -16.79 2.90
C VAL A 34 -0.06 -18.20 2.38
N VAL A 35 -1.00 -18.92 2.99
CA VAL A 35 -1.30 -20.31 2.62
C VAL A 35 -2.26 -20.34 1.43
N SER A 36 -1.74 -20.05 0.23
CA SER A 36 -2.50 -20.06 -1.03
C SER A 36 -2.40 -21.42 -1.75
N HIS A 37 -2.83 -22.51 -1.11
CA HIS A 37 -2.80 -23.85 -1.73
C HIS A 37 -4.16 -24.38 -2.16
N THR A 38 -5.25 -23.62 -1.92
CA THR A 38 -6.62 -24.03 -2.28
C THR A 38 -7.38 -22.91 -2.99
N SER A 39 -8.39 -23.26 -3.78
CA SER A 39 -9.28 -22.28 -4.43
C SER A 39 -10.04 -21.42 -3.43
N GLU A 40 -10.34 -21.95 -2.24
CA GLU A 40 -11.02 -21.23 -1.16
C GLU A 40 -10.14 -20.14 -0.56
N THR A 41 -8.85 -20.42 -0.34
CA THR A 41 -7.88 -19.43 0.16
C THR A 41 -7.64 -18.29 -0.82
N ALA A 42 -7.68 -18.55 -2.12
CA ALA A 42 -7.59 -17.50 -3.13
C ALA A 42 -8.83 -16.59 -3.12
N ALA A 43 -10.02 -17.17 -3.05
CA ALA A 43 -11.26 -16.40 -2.96
C ALA A 43 -11.34 -15.53 -1.70
N GLU A 44 -10.81 -16.01 -0.57
CA GLU A 44 -10.75 -15.20 0.65
C GLU A 44 -9.77 -14.03 0.52
N ASN A 45 -8.62 -14.23 -0.11
CA ASN A 45 -7.68 -13.15 -0.38
C ASN A 45 -8.30 -12.07 -1.28
N ASP A 46 -9.05 -12.45 -2.31
CA ASP A 46 -9.77 -11.48 -3.18
C ASP A 46 -10.82 -10.68 -2.37
N ARG A 47 -11.48 -11.29 -1.39
CA ARG A 47 -12.42 -10.59 -0.49
C ARG A 47 -11.69 -9.61 0.43
N LEU A 48 -10.52 -9.99 0.94
CA LEU A 48 -9.69 -9.13 1.78
C LEU A 48 -9.08 -7.98 0.96
N GLU A 49 -8.65 -8.22 -0.27
CA GLU A 49 -8.20 -7.20 -1.23
C GLU A 49 -9.30 -6.14 -1.42
N PHE A 50 -10.51 -6.58 -1.78
CA PHE A 50 -11.66 -5.69 -1.96
C PHE A 50 -11.94 -4.84 -0.71
N LEU A 51 -11.93 -5.47 0.47
CA LEU A 51 -12.17 -4.77 1.73
C LEU A 51 -11.06 -3.75 2.02
N GLY A 52 -9.80 -4.15 1.83
CA GLY A 52 -8.64 -3.31 2.07
C GLY A 52 -8.57 -2.10 1.14
N ASP A 53 -8.89 -2.28 -0.14
CA ASP A 53 -8.98 -1.20 -1.13
C ASP A 53 -10.00 -0.12 -0.68
N ALA A 54 -11.23 -0.56 -0.37
CA ALA A 54 -12.30 0.32 0.07
C ALA A 54 -11.94 1.08 1.36
N LEU A 55 -11.33 0.38 2.32
CA LEU A 55 -10.90 0.96 3.59
C LEU A 55 -9.77 1.98 3.39
N MET A 56 -8.77 1.70 2.55
CA MET A 56 -7.71 2.66 2.25
C MET A 56 -8.26 3.90 1.55
N TYR A 57 -9.17 3.73 0.60
CA TYR A 57 -9.80 4.84 -0.11
C TYR A 57 -10.52 5.79 0.84
N ALA A 58 -11.27 5.25 1.82
CA ALA A 58 -11.94 6.01 2.85
C ALA A 58 -10.95 6.64 3.86
N THR A 59 -9.95 5.87 4.30
CA THR A 59 -8.94 6.30 5.29
C THR A 59 -8.10 7.45 4.76
N ILE A 60 -7.59 7.35 3.53
CA ILE A 60 -6.85 8.45 2.88
C ILE A 60 -7.76 9.68 2.72
N GLY A 61 -9.04 9.49 2.37
CA GLY A 61 -10.01 10.58 2.32
C GLY A 61 -10.14 11.32 3.66
N LYS A 62 -10.29 10.58 4.76
CA LYS A 62 -10.35 11.14 6.12
C LYS A 62 -9.04 11.86 6.51
N LEU A 63 -7.88 11.28 6.17
CA LEU A 63 -6.58 11.90 6.43
C LEU A 63 -6.40 13.21 5.66
N LEU A 64 -6.77 13.23 4.37
CA LEU A 64 -6.70 14.44 3.55
C LEU A 64 -7.59 15.55 4.10
N TYR A 65 -8.83 15.22 4.49
CA TYR A 65 -9.75 16.19 5.10
C TYR A 65 -9.18 16.79 6.39
N THR A 66 -8.55 15.95 7.21
CA THR A 66 -7.99 16.35 8.52
C THR A 66 -6.69 17.15 8.38
N GLN A 67 -5.77 16.71 7.50
CA GLN A 67 -4.43 17.29 7.37
C GLN A 67 -4.36 18.46 6.39
N CYS A 68 -5.37 18.60 5.52
CA CYS A 68 -5.48 19.72 4.58
C CYS A 68 -6.81 20.46 4.78
N PRO A 69 -7.07 21.10 5.94
CA PRO A 69 -8.40 21.66 6.27
C PRO A 69 -8.90 22.75 5.32
N GLN A 70 -8.01 23.37 4.53
CA GLN A 70 -8.35 24.37 3.51
C GLN A 70 -8.30 23.81 2.08
N GLY A 71 -8.26 22.48 1.94
CA GLY A 71 -8.19 21.81 0.65
C GLY A 71 -9.52 21.89 -0.12
N SER A 72 -9.42 22.01 -1.44
CA SER A 72 -10.58 21.94 -2.33
C SER A 72 -10.90 20.48 -2.70
N PRO A 73 -12.14 20.17 -3.12
CA PRO A 73 -12.49 18.85 -3.64
C PRO A 73 -11.58 18.37 -4.79
N HIS A 74 -11.14 19.29 -5.64
CA HIS A 74 -10.18 18.99 -6.71
C HIS A 74 -8.83 18.53 -6.15
N LEU A 75 -8.27 19.26 -5.18
CA LEU A 75 -7.04 18.87 -4.49
C LEU A 75 -7.17 17.49 -3.85
N TYR A 76 -8.23 17.24 -3.08
CA TYR A 76 -8.44 15.93 -2.44
C TYR A 76 -8.51 14.79 -3.45
N THR A 77 -9.19 15.00 -4.58
CA THR A 77 -9.32 13.99 -5.63
C THR A 77 -7.97 13.66 -6.25
N VAL A 78 -7.17 14.68 -6.58
CA VAL A 78 -5.86 14.51 -7.22
C VAL A 78 -4.85 13.86 -6.27
N LEU A 79 -4.77 14.35 -5.02
CA LEU A 79 -3.84 13.78 -4.03
C LEU A 79 -4.20 12.33 -3.72
N ARG A 80 -5.49 12.04 -3.50
CA ARG A 80 -5.94 10.68 -3.19
C ARG A 80 -5.67 9.72 -4.33
N SER A 81 -5.92 10.11 -5.58
CA SER A 81 -5.64 9.28 -6.76
C SER A 81 -4.17 8.83 -6.81
N ALA A 82 -3.23 9.71 -6.44
CA ALA A 82 -1.82 9.36 -6.41
C ALA A 82 -1.45 8.52 -5.16
N LEU A 83 -1.99 8.85 -3.99
CA LEU A 83 -1.72 8.16 -2.72
C LEU A 83 -2.31 6.74 -2.66
N HIS A 84 -3.43 6.52 -3.34
CA HIS A 84 -4.17 5.25 -3.40
C HIS A 84 -3.83 4.42 -4.65
N SER A 85 -2.86 4.84 -5.46
CA SER A 85 -2.51 4.11 -6.68
C SER A 85 -1.75 2.80 -6.42
N ASN A 86 -1.89 1.82 -7.32
CA ASN A 86 -1.10 0.57 -7.27
C ASN A 86 0.41 0.86 -7.32
N ALA A 87 0.84 1.98 -7.91
CA ALA A 87 2.24 2.38 -7.90
C ALA A 87 2.72 2.73 -6.48
N THR A 88 1.92 3.52 -5.73
CA THR A 88 2.21 3.87 -4.34
C THR A 88 2.13 2.64 -3.44
N PHE A 89 1.07 1.84 -3.55
CA PHE A 89 0.91 0.61 -2.76
C PHE A 89 2.03 -0.39 -3.03
N SER A 90 2.39 -0.63 -4.30
CA SER A 90 3.51 -1.52 -4.62
C SER A 90 4.83 -1.02 -4.05
N LYS A 91 5.06 0.30 -4.01
CA LYS A 91 6.29 0.88 -3.46
C LYS A 91 6.33 0.79 -1.94
N LEU A 92 5.22 1.04 -1.26
CA LEU A 92 5.12 0.84 0.18
C LEU A 92 5.29 -0.63 0.55
N ALA A 93 4.65 -1.55 -0.16
CA ALA A 93 4.78 -2.98 0.08
C ALA A 93 6.24 -3.46 -0.03
N GLU A 94 6.98 -2.96 -1.03
CA GLU A 94 8.41 -3.23 -1.19
C GLU A 94 9.25 -2.59 -0.06
N LYS A 95 8.96 -1.33 0.27
CA LYS A 95 9.72 -0.56 1.26
C LYS A 95 9.54 -1.08 2.69
N LEU A 96 8.33 -1.49 3.03
CA LEU A 96 7.96 -2.06 4.33
C LEU A 96 8.27 -3.55 4.42
N ASP A 97 8.82 -4.12 3.35
CA ASP A 97 9.26 -5.50 3.28
C ASP A 97 8.14 -6.52 3.54
N VAL A 98 6.96 -6.30 2.93
CA VAL A 98 5.83 -7.28 2.89
C VAL A 98 6.34 -8.67 2.46
N PHE A 99 7.40 -8.68 1.65
CA PHE A 99 8.00 -9.87 1.09
C PHE A 99 8.93 -10.62 2.04
N ALA A 100 9.65 -9.97 2.97
CA ALA A 100 10.46 -10.68 3.96
C ALA A 100 9.64 -11.39 5.04
N VAL A 101 8.42 -10.91 5.34
CA VAL A 101 7.55 -11.55 6.35
C VAL A 101 7.07 -12.94 5.90
N SER A 102 7.15 -13.27 4.60
CA SER A 102 6.76 -14.58 4.15
C SER A 102 7.64 -15.12 3.03
N LYS A 103 8.62 -15.95 3.40
CA LYS A 103 9.32 -16.87 2.48
C LYS A 103 8.34 -17.71 1.64
N VAL A 104 7.11 -17.94 2.12
CA VAL A 104 6.07 -18.71 1.43
C VAL A 104 5.32 -17.86 0.39
N VAL A 105 5.03 -16.58 0.67
CA VAL A 105 4.51 -15.62 -0.33
C VAL A 105 5.59 -15.33 -1.37
N LEU A 106 6.85 -15.22 -0.94
CA LEU A 106 7.98 -15.15 -1.87
C LEU A 106 7.93 -16.36 -2.81
N ASN A 107 7.84 -17.58 -2.29
CA ASN A 107 7.75 -18.79 -3.12
C ASN A 107 6.51 -18.84 -4.02
N ALA A 108 5.34 -18.36 -3.56
CA ALA A 108 4.12 -18.29 -4.38
C ALA A 108 4.22 -17.24 -5.51
N LEU A 109 4.93 -16.13 -5.28
CA LEU A 109 5.13 -15.05 -6.27
C LEU A 109 6.38 -15.27 -7.16
N THR A 110 7.42 -15.92 -6.62
CA THR A 110 8.69 -16.22 -7.31
C THR A 110 8.56 -17.46 -8.20
N ALA A 111 7.65 -18.40 -7.88
CA ALA A 111 7.35 -19.54 -8.76
C ALA A 111 6.86 -19.12 -10.16
N GLN A 112 6.51 -17.84 -10.37
CA GLN A 112 6.20 -17.31 -11.70
C GLN A 112 6.99 -16.07 -12.15
N THR A 113 7.66 -15.31 -11.27
CA THR A 113 8.09 -13.95 -11.70
C THR A 113 9.33 -13.30 -11.08
N PHE A 114 9.99 -13.85 -10.06
CA PHE A 114 11.11 -13.17 -9.43
C PHE A 114 12.38 -14.01 -9.51
N GLY A 115 13.23 -13.66 -10.47
CA GLY A 115 14.64 -14.02 -10.44
C GLY A 115 15.36 -13.20 -9.38
N GLU A 116 16.33 -13.84 -8.73
CA GLU A 116 17.23 -13.22 -7.75
C GLU A 116 17.88 -11.95 -8.30
N GLY A 117 18.15 -11.00 -7.40
CA GLY A 117 19.16 -9.98 -7.63
C GLY A 117 18.62 -8.62 -8.01
N SER A 118 18.80 -7.69 -7.07
CA SER A 118 18.79 -6.24 -7.25
C SER A 118 19.40 -5.81 -8.59
N LEU A 119 18.61 -5.10 -9.41
CA LEU A 119 19.05 -4.03 -10.32
C LEU A 119 17.80 -3.31 -10.85
N VAL A 120 17.94 -1.99 -11.03
CA VAL A 120 16.94 -1.03 -11.53
C VAL A 120 16.41 -1.45 -12.91
N ARG A 121 15.45 -2.38 -12.95
CA ARG A 121 14.63 -2.66 -14.13
C ARG A 121 13.20 -2.22 -13.83
N PRO A 122 12.51 -1.58 -14.79
CA PRO A 122 11.08 -1.33 -14.64
C PRO A 122 10.36 -2.64 -14.33
N LYS A 123 9.73 -2.72 -13.16
CA LYS A 123 8.93 -3.87 -12.77
C LYS A 123 7.77 -4.03 -13.77
N PRO A 124 7.50 -5.24 -14.29
CA PRO A 124 6.36 -5.45 -15.17
C PRO A 124 5.06 -4.97 -14.51
N ARG A 125 4.16 -4.34 -15.28
CA ARG A 125 2.87 -3.82 -14.75
C ARG A 125 2.09 -4.87 -13.95
N LEU A 126 2.12 -6.12 -14.41
CA LEU A 126 1.46 -7.23 -13.72
C LEU A 126 2.03 -7.47 -12.31
N ALA A 127 3.35 -7.35 -12.15
CA ALA A 127 3.99 -7.53 -10.86
C ALA A 127 3.75 -6.34 -9.92
N ILE A 128 3.59 -5.11 -10.44
CA ILE A 128 3.13 -3.95 -9.67
C ILE A 128 1.71 -4.20 -9.15
N LYS A 129 0.80 -4.63 -10.02
CA LYS A 129 -0.59 -4.93 -9.65
C LYS A 129 -0.66 -5.97 -8.54
N LYS A 130 -0.08 -7.16 -8.74
CA LYS A 130 -0.06 -8.24 -7.74
C LYS A 130 0.52 -7.83 -6.38
N THR A 131 1.49 -6.91 -6.38
CA THR A 131 2.07 -6.41 -5.13
C THR A 131 1.14 -5.45 -4.41
N ALA A 132 0.42 -4.60 -5.17
CA ALA A 132 -0.60 -3.73 -4.61
C ALA A 132 -1.79 -4.54 -4.07
N ASP A 133 -2.29 -5.50 -4.84
CA ASP A 133 -3.37 -6.42 -4.46
C ASP A 133 -3.03 -7.14 -3.13
N LEU A 134 -1.80 -7.63 -2.98
CA LEU A 134 -1.33 -8.24 -1.73
C LEU A 134 -1.32 -7.24 -0.56
N PHE A 135 -0.91 -6.00 -0.80
CA PHE A 135 -0.90 -4.95 0.22
C PHE A 135 -2.33 -4.62 0.68
N GLU A 136 -3.27 -4.56 -0.25
CA GLU A 136 -4.70 -4.40 0.04
C GLU A 136 -5.24 -5.56 0.88
N ALA A 137 -4.91 -6.81 0.53
CA ALA A 137 -5.31 -7.97 1.34
C ALA A 137 -4.73 -7.93 2.76
N VAL A 138 -3.48 -7.49 2.94
CA VAL A 138 -2.86 -7.26 4.26
C VAL A 138 -3.66 -6.23 5.06
N ILE A 139 -4.07 -5.13 4.42
CA ILE A 139 -4.88 -4.08 5.05
C ILE A 139 -6.25 -4.62 5.46
N GLY A 140 -6.92 -5.38 4.57
CA GLY A 140 -8.20 -6.03 4.86
C GLY A 140 -8.09 -6.98 6.06
N ALA A 141 -7.06 -7.81 6.11
CA ALA A 141 -6.81 -8.70 7.23
C ALA A 141 -6.56 -7.93 8.54
N TYR A 142 -5.76 -6.86 8.49
CA TYR A 142 -5.45 -6.06 9.68
C TYR A 142 -6.69 -5.40 10.26
N TYR A 143 -7.55 -4.85 9.40
CA TYR A 143 -8.84 -4.33 9.81
C TYR A 143 -9.71 -5.41 10.47
N MET A 144 -9.79 -6.61 9.88
CA MET A 144 -10.59 -7.70 10.45
C MET A 144 -10.11 -8.13 11.85
N GLU A 145 -8.81 -7.99 12.14
CA GLU A 145 -8.24 -8.32 13.45
C GLU A 145 -8.33 -7.18 14.47
N ARG A 146 -8.22 -5.92 14.04
CA ARG A 146 -7.92 -4.78 14.95
C ARG A 146 -8.90 -3.62 14.85
N GLY A 147 -9.80 -3.64 13.88
CA GLY A 147 -10.81 -2.60 13.67
C GLY A 147 -10.28 -1.36 12.95
N PHE A 148 -11.18 -0.39 12.75
CA PHE A 148 -10.91 0.79 11.94
C PHE A 148 -9.94 1.77 12.62
N GLU A 149 -10.04 1.95 13.93
CA GLU A 149 -9.21 2.88 14.69
C GLU A 149 -7.72 2.51 14.58
N ALA A 150 -7.40 1.23 14.79
CA ALA A 150 -6.05 0.72 14.66
C ALA A 150 -5.52 0.82 13.22
N LEU A 151 -6.40 0.59 12.22
CA LEU A 151 -6.06 0.83 10.81
C LEU A 151 -5.74 2.30 10.56
N TYR A 152 -6.59 3.21 11.02
CA TYR A 152 -6.42 4.64 10.82
C TYR A 152 -5.11 5.16 11.42
N GLU A 153 -4.76 4.73 12.64
CA GLU A 153 -3.51 5.11 13.30
C GLU A 153 -2.29 4.66 12.50
N TRP A 154 -2.24 3.40 12.11
CA TRP A 154 -1.14 2.85 11.31
C TRP A 154 -1.03 3.53 9.93
N VAL A 155 -2.16 3.75 9.22
CA VAL A 155 -2.13 4.47 7.94
C VAL A 155 -1.66 5.91 8.15
N ASN A 156 -2.09 6.59 9.20
CA ASN A 156 -1.67 7.95 9.49
C ASN A 156 -0.15 8.07 9.68
N GLU A 157 0.48 7.13 10.40
CA GLU A 157 1.93 7.10 10.59
C GLU A 157 2.70 7.08 9.26
N ILE A 158 2.24 6.26 8.31
CA ILE A 158 2.88 6.09 7.00
C ILE A 158 2.53 7.23 6.05
N TYR A 159 1.26 7.66 6.02
CA TYR A 159 0.74 8.56 4.99
C TYR A 159 0.86 10.04 5.35
N ALA A 160 0.95 10.42 6.62
CA ALA A 160 1.13 11.82 7.00
C ALA A 160 2.32 12.50 6.28
N PRO A 161 3.55 11.94 6.26
CA PRO A 161 4.65 12.54 5.51
C PRO A 161 4.40 12.54 3.99
N LEU A 162 3.74 11.51 3.45
CA LEU A 162 3.43 11.42 2.03
C LEU A 162 2.40 12.47 1.59
N ILE A 163 1.41 12.77 2.43
CA ILE A 163 0.42 13.82 2.18
C ILE A 163 1.08 15.19 2.08
N VAL A 164 2.05 15.48 2.96
CA VAL A 164 2.83 16.74 2.91
C VAL A 164 3.57 16.87 1.57
N ILE A 165 4.20 15.79 1.12
CA ILE A 165 4.96 15.75 -0.14
C ILE A 165 4.02 15.91 -1.34
N ALA A 166 2.91 15.17 -1.34
CA ALA A 166 1.92 15.22 -2.41
C ALA A 166 1.30 16.62 -2.54
N LYS A 167 0.95 17.25 -1.41
CA LYS A 167 0.44 18.63 -1.37
C LYS A 167 1.46 19.63 -1.90
N LYS A 168 2.73 19.53 -1.48
CA LYS A 168 3.81 20.40 -1.97
C LYS A 168 4.00 20.25 -3.48
N SER A 169 3.96 19.02 -3.99
CA SER A 169 4.06 18.76 -5.43
C SER A 169 2.86 19.31 -6.20
N PHE A 170 1.64 19.20 -5.66
CA PHE A 170 0.44 19.75 -6.28
C PHE A 170 0.50 21.28 -6.42
N SER A 171 0.99 21.98 -5.40
CA SER A 171 1.11 23.45 -5.43
C SER A 171 2.25 23.98 -6.30
N ALA A 172 3.18 23.11 -6.73
CA ALA A 172 4.31 23.48 -7.57
C ALA A 172 4.04 23.28 -9.08
N THR A 173 2.95 22.58 -9.42
CA THR A 173 2.45 22.41 -10.79
C THR A 173 1.49 23.54 -11.16
#